data_AF-L9X450-F1
#
_entry.id   AF-L9X450-F1
#
_cell.length_a   1.000
_cell.length_b   1.000
_cell.length_c   1.000
_cell.angle_alpha   90.00
_cell.angle_beta   90.00
_cell.angle_gamma   90.00
#
_symmetry.space_group_name_H-M   'P 1'
#
loop_
_entity.id
_entity.type
_entity.pdbx_description
1 polymer ?
#
loop_
_entity_poly.entity_id
_entity_poly.type
_entity_poly.pdbx_seq_one_letter_code
_entity_poly.pdbx_strand_id
1 'polypeptide(L)'
;MYDLTAFQRDLLYVVAGLDEPHGLAIKEELEEYYEKEVHHGRLYPNLDTIVEKGLIDKGQLDRRTNVYSSPSVDSVNSRLATTGRINTLADWLIENSLC
;
A
#
# COMPACT_ATOMS: atom_id res chain seq x y z
N MET A 1 13.06 10.53 -4.25
CA MET A 1 12.95 9.17 -4.81
C MET A 1 12.87 8.23 -3.62
N TYR A 2 11.74 7.57 -3.38
CA TYR A 2 11.66 6.59 -2.29
C TYR A 2 12.44 5.34 -2.72
N ASP A 3 13.45 4.93 -1.95
CA ASP A 3 14.12 3.63 -2.14
C ASP A 3 13.13 2.52 -1.77
N LEU A 4 12.32 2.11 -2.75
CA LEU A 4 11.39 0.99 -2.63
C LEU A 4 11.94 -0.20 -3.40
N THR A 5 11.83 -1.39 -2.80
CA THR A 5 12.16 -2.62 -3.50
C THR A 5 11.09 -2.95 -4.55
N ALA A 6 11.43 -3.76 -5.56
CA ALA A 6 10.45 -4.22 -6.54
C ALA A 6 9.20 -4.84 -5.88
N PHE A 7 9.40 -5.59 -4.79
CA PHE A 7 8.30 -6.20 -4.04
C PHE A 7 7.39 -5.17 -3.35
N GLN A 8 7.95 -4.06 -2.86
CA GLN A 8 7.17 -2.98 -2.25
C GLN A 8 6.36 -2.19 -3.28
N ARG A 9 6.93 -1.97 -4.47
CA ARG A 9 6.20 -1.37 -5.60
C ARG A 9 5.05 -2.26 -6.04
N ASP A 10 5.29 -3.56 -6.18
CA ASP A 10 4.26 -4.50 -6.62
C ASP A 10 3.14 -4.61 -5.57
N LEU A 11 3.49 -4.57 -4.27
CA LEU A 11 2.54 -4.44 -3.17
C LEU A 11 1.64 -3.21 -3.31
N LEU A 12 2.22 -2.04 -3.63
CA LEU A 12 1.45 -0.82 -3.85
C LEU A 12 0.51 -0.96 -5.05
N TYR A 13 0.95 -1.63 -6.10
CA TYR A 13 0.12 -1.86 -7.29
C TYR A 13 -1.09 -2.75 -6.97
N VAL A 14 -0.87 -3.85 -6.25
CA VAL A 14 -1.94 -4.76 -5.81
C VAL A 14 -2.92 -4.04 -4.88
N VAL A 15 -2.42 -3.30 -3.88
CA VAL A 15 -3.28 -2.55 -2.95
C VAL A 15 -4.03 -1.41 -3.66
N ALA A 16 -3.43 -0.77 -4.65
CA ALA A 16 -4.11 0.27 -5.43
C ALA A 16 -5.17 -0.29 -6.40
N GLY A 17 -5.04 -1.56 -6.81
CA GLY A 17 -6.02 -2.25 -7.66
C GLY A 17 -7.20 -2.86 -6.91
N LEU A 18 -7.13 -2.91 -5.57
CA LEU A 18 -8.14 -3.51 -4.71
C LEU A 18 -8.76 -2.44 -3.78
N ASP A 19 -10.08 -2.47 -3.61
CA ASP A 19 -10.76 -1.60 -2.63
C ASP A 19 -10.73 -2.24 -1.23
N GLU A 20 -9.91 -1.67 -0.34
CA GLU A 20 -9.75 -2.05 1.08
C GLU A 20 -9.36 -3.53 1.34
N PRO A 21 -8.36 -4.10 0.64
CA PRO A 21 -8.01 -5.49 0.81
C PRO A 21 -7.49 -5.83 2.20
N HIS A 22 -7.87 -7.02 2.68
CA HIS A 22 -7.23 -7.63 3.84
C HIS A 22 -5.86 -8.20 3.48
N GLY A 23 -4.99 -8.36 4.49
CA GLY A 23 -3.66 -8.94 4.28
C GLY A 23 -3.65 -10.32 3.60
N LEU A 24 -4.74 -11.09 3.70
CA LEU A 24 -4.90 -12.35 2.98
C LEU A 24 -5.20 -12.15 1.49
N ALA A 25 -6.08 -11.21 1.13
CA ALA A 25 -6.40 -10.90 -0.27
C ALA A 25 -5.16 -10.39 -1.03
N ILE A 26 -4.37 -9.52 -0.39
CA ILE A 26 -3.09 -9.04 -0.95
C ILE A 26 -2.12 -10.20 -1.17
N LYS A 27 -2.09 -11.16 -0.24
CA LYS A 27 -1.25 -12.35 -0.36
C LYS A 27 -1.68 -13.18 -1.56
N GLU A 28 -2.98 -13.49 -1.67
CA GLU A 28 -3.52 -14.31 -2.76
C GLU A 28 -3.21 -13.69 -4.12
N GLU A 29 -3.42 -12.38 -4.30
CA GLU A 29 -3.10 -11.71 -5.56
C GLU A 29 -1.61 -11.69 -5.89
N LEU A 30 -0.76 -11.52 -4.87
CA LEU A 30 0.68 -11.61 -5.10
C LEU A 30 1.13 -13.03 -5.43
N GLU A 31 0.51 -14.05 -4.84
CA GLU A 31 0.79 -15.44 -5.14
C GLU A 31 0.35 -15.82 -6.54
N GLU A 32 -0.78 -15.29 -7.01
CA GLU A 32 -1.24 -15.41 -8.38
C GLU A 32 -0.30 -14.68 -9.35
N TYR A 33 0.06 -13.43 -9.05
CA TYR A 33 0.94 -12.62 -9.90
C TYR A 33 2.34 -13.20 -10.06
N TYR A 34 2.93 -13.72 -8.98
CA TYR A 34 4.26 -14.33 -9.01
C TYR A 34 4.24 -15.84 -9.31
N GLU A 35 3.04 -16.43 -9.45
CA GLU A 35 2.80 -17.88 -9.56
C GLU A 35 3.55 -18.70 -8.49
N LYS A 36 3.72 -18.11 -7.30
CA LYS A 36 4.59 -18.63 -6.23
C LYS A 36 4.04 -18.28 -4.86
N GLU A 37 4.24 -19.18 -3.91
CA GLU A 37 3.88 -18.94 -2.51
C GLU A 37 4.68 -17.76 -1.92
N VAL A 38 3.98 -16.82 -1.29
CA VAL A 38 4.54 -15.63 -0.66
C VAL A 38 4.48 -15.81 0.85
N HIS A 39 5.65 -15.94 1.47
CA HIS A 39 5.73 -16.11 2.92
C HIS A 39 5.28 -14.85 3.68
N HIS A 40 4.48 -15.07 4.73
CA HIS A 40 3.98 -14.00 5.62
C HIS A 40 5.10 -13.14 6.24
N GLY A 41 6.25 -13.76 6.53
CA GLY A 41 7.43 -13.07 7.06
C GLY A 41 8.08 -12.09 6.07
N ARG A 42 7.74 -12.17 4.78
CA ARG A 42 8.13 -11.18 3.77
C ARG A 42 7.01 -10.16 3.54
N LEU A 43 5.75 -10.61 3.57
CA LEU A 43 4.59 -9.76 3.29
C LEU A 43 4.42 -8.65 4.34
N TYR A 44 4.26 -9.02 5.61
CA TYR A 44 3.89 -8.06 6.67
C TYR A 44 4.96 -7.00 6.96
N PRO A 45 6.26 -7.34 7.04
CA PRO A 45 7.27 -6.30 7.23
C PRO A 45 7.34 -5.29 6.08
N ASN A 46 7.08 -5.74 4.85
CA ASN A 46 7.03 -4.83 3.71
C ASN A 46 5.77 -3.97 3.71
N LEU A 47 4.62 -4.54 4.08
CA LEU A 47 3.37 -3.78 4.30
C LEU A 47 3.57 -2.70 5.37
N ASP A 48 4.11 -3.04 6.53
CA ASP A 48 4.36 -2.06 7.59
C ASP A 48 5.35 -0.98 7.13
N THR A 49 6.38 -1.33 6.35
CA THR A 49 7.33 -0.35 5.77
C THR A 49 6.63 0.67 4.86
N ILE A 50 5.71 0.23 3.99
CA ILE A 50 5.00 1.15 3.08
C ILE A 50 3.92 1.96 3.81
N VAL A 51 3.33 1.43 4.89
CA VAL A 51 2.46 2.16 5.82
C VAL A 51 3.24 3.25 6.55
N GLU A 52 4.41 2.93 7.10
CA GLU A 52 5.29 3.90 7.77
C GLU A 52 5.74 5.04 6.85
N LYS A 53 5.90 4.74 5.55
CA LYS A 53 6.20 5.74 4.52
C LYS A 53 4.99 6.61 4.14
N GLY A 54 3.80 6.31 4.63
CA GLY A 54 2.56 7.03 4.33
C GLY A 54 2.03 6.80 2.92
N LEU A 55 2.41 5.68 2.29
CA LEU A 55 1.96 5.35 0.93
C LEU A 55 0.61 4.62 0.96
N ILE A 56 0.34 3.85 2.00
CA ILE A 56 -0.95 3.18 2.23
C ILE A 56 -1.39 3.38 3.67
N ASP A 57 -2.71 3.37 3.89
CA ASP A 57 -3.28 3.42 5.23
C ASP A 57 -3.60 2.02 5.74
N LYS A 58 -3.31 1.80 7.02
CA LYS A 58 -3.65 0.58 7.75
C LYS A 58 -4.85 0.87 8.65
N GLY A 59 -5.99 0.29 8.30
CA GLY A 59 -7.18 0.28 9.14
C GLY A 59 -7.28 -1.03 9.93
N GLN A 60 -8.07 -0.99 11.00
CA GLN A 60 -8.38 -2.15 11.80
C GLN A 60 -9.89 -2.40 11.74
N LEU A 61 -10.29 -3.47 11.05
CA LEU A 61 -11.70 -3.86 10.94
C LEU A 61 -12.17 -4.62 12.18
N ASP A 62 -11.30 -5.47 12.75
CA ASP A 62 -11.53 -6.19 14.01
C ASP A 62 -10.20 -6.42 14.75
N ARG A 63 -10.25 -6.92 15.99
CA ARG A 63 -9.06 -7.26 16.81
C ARG A 63 -8.06 -8.19 16.12
N ARG A 64 -8.46 -8.89 15.04
CA ARG A 64 -7.60 -9.81 14.28
C ARG A 64 -7.47 -9.49 12.79
N THR A 65 -8.30 -8.60 12.25
CA THR A 65 -8.36 -8.32 10.82
C THR A 65 -7.95 -6.89 10.55
N ASN A 66 -6.77 -6.72 9.95
CA ASN A 66 -6.31 -5.44 9.43
C ASN A 66 -6.76 -5.30 7.97
N VAL A 67 -7.20 -4.10 7.62
CA VAL A 67 -7.48 -3.68 6.24
C VAL A 67 -6.38 -2.72 5.81
N TYR A 68 -6.00 -2.81 4.55
CA TYR A 68 -5.06 -1.88 3.94
C TYR A 68 -5.80 -1.19 2.80
N SER A 69 -5.74 0.14 2.78
CA SER A 69 -6.44 0.92 1.77
C SER A 69 -5.50 1.94 1.17
N SER A 70 -5.71 2.27 -0.10
CA SER A 70 -5.17 3.49 -0.66
C SER A 70 -5.76 4.68 0.14
N PRO A 71 -4.97 5.70 0.50
CA PRO A 71 -5.51 6.88 1.14
C PRO A 71 -6.48 7.56 0.16
N SER A 72 -7.78 7.39 0.40
CA SER A 72 -8.80 8.12 -0.33
C SER A 72 -8.72 9.58 0.08
N VAL A 73 -8.89 10.47 -0.92
CA VAL A 73 -8.76 11.93 -0.78
C VAL A 73 -9.63 12.48 0.37
N ASP A 74 -10.70 11.77 0.73
CA ASP A 74 -11.65 12.12 1.77
C ASP A 74 -11.09 12.04 3.21
N SER A 75 -10.09 11.19 3.48
CA SER A 75 -9.49 11.05 4.82
C SER A 75 -8.28 11.98 5.05
N VAL A 76 -7.60 12.38 3.96
CA VAL A 76 -6.36 13.18 3.99
C VAL A 76 -6.59 14.61 4.51
N ASN A 77 -7.80 15.15 4.34
CA ASN A 77 -8.10 16.55 4.67
C ASN A 77 -8.09 16.88 6.19
N SER A 78 -8.10 15.89 7.09
CA SER A 78 -8.07 16.18 8.54
C SER A 78 -6.66 16.29 9.15
N ARG A 79 -5.61 15.91 8.42
CA ARG A 79 -4.23 15.80 8.98
C ARG A 79 -3.19 16.74 8.36
N LEU A 80 -3.46 17.40 7.24
CA LEU A 80 -2.45 18.16 6.50
C LEU A 80 -2.81 19.64 6.37
N ALA A 81 -2.48 20.41 7.41
CA ALA A 81 -2.48 21.88 7.37
C ALA A 81 -1.09 22.50 7.14
N THR A 82 0.02 21.73 7.06
CA THR A 82 1.35 22.36 7.24
C THR A 82 2.46 22.01 6.25
N THR A 83 2.36 21.00 5.39
CA THR A 83 3.51 20.67 4.50
C THR A 83 3.04 20.35 3.10
N GLY A 84 3.30 21.26 2.17
CA GLY A 84 3.08 21.06 0.76
C GLY A 84 4.02 20.00 0.18
N ARG A 85 3.47 19.24 -0.79
CA ARG A 85 4.10 18.16 -1.59
C ARG A 85 4.25 16.88 -0.74
N ILE A 86 3.51 15.79 -0.93
CA ILE A 86 3.00 15.06 -2.11
C ILE A 86 1.92 14.12 -1.52
N ASN A 87 0.65 14.17 -1.92
CA ASN A 87 -0.44 13.64 -1.07
C ASN A 87 -1.32 12.53 -1.68
N THR A 88 -0.98 11.97 -2.85
CA THR A 88 -1.79 10.87 -3.40
C THR A 88 -0.94 9.78 -4.02
N LEU A 89 -1.39 8.51 -3.87
CA LEU A 89 -0.85 7.37 -4.62
C LEU A 89 -0.96 7.58 -6.14
N ALA A 90 -1.96 8.34 -6.60
CA ALA A 90 -2.14 8.70 -8.00
C ALA A 90 -0.97 9.57 -8.52
N ASP A 91 -0.54 10.58 -7.75
CA ASP A 91 0.64 11.38 -8.09
C ASP A 91 1.91 10.53 -8.13
N TRP A 92 2.08 9.60 -7.18
CA TRP A 92 3.23 8.69 -7.13
C TRP A 92 3.27 7.71 -8.30
N LEU A 93 2.12 7.16 -8.69
CA LEU A 93 1.99 6.26 -9.85
C LEU A 93 2.28 7.01 -11.16
N ILE A 94 1.83 8.26 -11.30
CA ILE A 94 2.13 9.08 -12.49
C ILE A 94 3.63 9.38 -12.57
N GLU A 95 4.28 9.71 -11.45
CA GLU A 95 5.73 9.99 -11.41
C GLU A 95 6.62 8.74 -11.62
N ASN A 96 6.16 7.53 -11.24
CA ASN A 96 6.93 6.29 -11.37
C ASN A 96 6.55 5.41 -12.58
N SER A 97 5.45 5.71 -13.29
CA SER A 97 5.02 4.97 -14.49
C SER A 97 5.49 5.62 -15.80
N LEU A 98 6.27 6.72 -15.72
CA LEU A 98 6.95 7.33 -16.86
C LEU A 98 8.47 7.08 -16.79
N CYS A 99 8.88 5.82 -17.02
CA CYS A 99 10.21 5.41 -17.48
C CYS A 99 10.13 4.00 -18.09
#